data_AF-A0A5D6XL40-F1
#
_entry.id   AF-A0A5D6XL40-F1
#
_cell.length_a   1.000
_cell.length_b   1.000
_cell.length_c   1.000
_cell.angle_alpha   90.00
_cell.angle_beta   90.00
_cell.angle_gamma   90.00
#
_symmetry.space_group_name_H-M   'P 1'
#
loop_
_entity.id
_entity.type
_entity.pdbx_description
1 polymer ?
#
loop_
_entity_poly.entity_id
_entity_poly.type
_entity_poly.pdbx_seq_one_letter_code
_entity_poly.pdbx_strand_id
1 'polypeptide(L)'
;AKVNALAAKLQRAHRIREEVMAVASRAAVESDLKEAAEAPKEWNIAKIGADKVWADGNIGQGCGETPRVVHNAWYSFQGDKFFQAQINAWAQAGIVGVFQAGDAGPQCGSVVSPGDSYNSLSVGSISSTNTLSAFSAKGPAPDRVIKPDLLAPGSRVRSATNTGDADYMSTSGTATAAAHVVGTIALMLAANPALDFAR
;
A
#
# COMPACT_ATOMS: atom_id res chain seq x y z
N ALA A 1 -13.83 -40.64 -9.40
CA ALA A 1 -14.46 -39.59 -8.56
C ALA A 1 -13.61 -38.32 -8.41
N LYS A 2 -12.39 -38.38 -7.86
CA LYS A 2 -11.54 -37.18 -7.61
C LYS A 2 -11.05 -36.46 -8.88
N VAL A 3 -10.75 -37.19 -9.96
CA VAL A 3 -10.32 -36.61 -11.25
C VAL A 3 -11.42 -35.78 -11.91
N ASN A 4 -12.67 -36.26 -11.86
CA ASN A 4 -13.82 -35.55 -12.44
C ASN A 4 -14.14 -34.24 -11.69
N ALA A 5 -13.94 -34.24 -10.36
CA ALA A 5 -14.08 -33.04 -9.54
C ALA A 5 -12.98 -31.99 -9.84
N LEU A 6 -11.76 -32.43 -10.14
CA LEU A 6 -10.67 -31.55 -10.55
C LEU A 6 -10.92 -30.96 -11.94
N ALA A 7 -11.39 -31.77 -12.90
CA ALA A 7 -11.75 -31.31 -14.24
C ALA A 7 -12.87 -30.25 -14.21
N ALA A 8 -13.89 -30.44 -13.37
CA ALA A 8 -14.96 -29.46 -13.19
C ALA A 8 -14.46 -28.14 -12.57
N LYS A 9 -13.53 -28.21 -11.60
CA LYS A 9 -12.88 -27.01 -11.03
C LYS A 9 -12.03 -26.28 -12.07
N LEU A 10 -11.29 -27.01 -12.92
CA LEU A 10 -10.48 -26.41 -13.98
C LEU A 10 -11.35 -25.71 -15.04
N GLN A 11 -12.45 -26.34 -15.45
CA GLN A 11 -13.40 -25.75 -16.39
C GLN A 11 -14.06 -24.49 -15.83
N ARG A 12 -14.34 -24.46 -14.52
CA ARG A 12 -14.87 -23.26 -13.85
C ARG A 12 -13.83 -22.14 -13.79
N ALA A 13 -12.58 -22.45 -13.49
CA ALA A 13 -11.48 -21.47 -13.51
C ALA A 13 -11.21 -20.91 -14.91
N HIS A 14 -11.28 -21.75 -15.95
CA HIS A 14 -11.16 -21.31 -17.34
C HIS A 14 -12.31 -20.37 -17.73
N ARG A 15 -13.54 -20.69 -17.31
CA ARG A 15 -14.71 -19.85 -17.59
C ARG A 15 -14.63 -18.48 -16.91
N ILE A 16 -14.20 -18.45 -15.65
CA ILE A 16 -13.94 -17.20 -14.91
C ILE A 16 -12.83 -16.40 -15.59
N ARG A 17 -11.77 -17.06 -16.08
CA ARG A 17 -10.71 -16.39 -16.84
C ARG A 17 -11.26 -15.75 -18.11
N GLU A 18 -12.06 -16.46 -18.91
CA GLU A 18 -12.67 -15.89 -20.12
C GLU A 18 -13.64 -14.75 -19.79
N GLU A 19 -14.41 -14.85 -18.70
CA GLU A 19 -15.31 -13.79 -18.23
C GLU A 19 -14.54 -12.55 -17.75
N VAL A 20 -13.44 -12.72 -17.01
CA VAL A 20 -12.55 -11.61 -16.60
C VAL A 20 -11.91 -10.95 -17.83
N MET A 21 -11.50 -11.75 -18.83
CA MET A 21 -10.94 -11.24 -20.08
C MET A 21 -12.00 -10.57 -20.98
N ALA A 22 -13.27 -10.96 -20.87
CA ALA A 22 -14.39 -10.35 -21.60
C ALA A 22 -14.91 -9.06 -20.92
N VAL A 23 -14.91 -8.99 -19.58
CA VAL A 23 -15.24 -7.78 -18.80
C VAL A 23 -14.16 -6.72 -18.95
N ALA A 24 -12.89 -7.12 -19.15
CA ALA A 24 -11.83 -6.26 -19.67
C ALA A 24 -12.02 -5.93 -21.16
N SER A 25 -13.25 -5.59 -21.57
CA SER A 25 -13.59 -5.34 -22.95
C SER A 25 -12.72 -4.20 -23.50
N ARG A 26 -12.06 -4.56 -24.57
CA ARG A 26 -10.86 -4.00 -25.20
C ARG A 26 -10.95 -2.53 -25.63
N ALA A 27 -12.09 -1.85 -25.46
CA ALA A 27 -12.29 -0.50 -25.99
C ALA A 27 -11.91 0.60 -24.98
N ALA A 28 -12.34 0.49 -23.72
CA ALA A 28 -12.05 1.47 -22.68
C ALA A 28 -10.59 1.37 -22.20
N VAL A 29 -10.11 0.14 -22.00
CA VAL A 29 -8.70 -0.09 -21.66
C VAL A 29 -7.77 0.37 -22.79
N GLU A 30 -8.17 0.22 -24.05
CA GLU A 30 -7.32 0.62 -25.18
C GLU A 30 -7.38 2.12 -25.51
N SER A 31 -8.46 2.82 -25.15
CA SER A 31 -8.47 4.30 -25.16
C SER A 31 -7.58 4.86 -24.06
N ASP A 32 -7.68 4.32 -22.85
CA ASP A 32 -6.92 4.80 -21.69
C ASP A 32 -5.42 4.51 -21.85
N LEU A 33 -5.07 3.37 -22.45
CA LEU A 33 -3.69 3.04 -22.79
C LEU A 33 -3.12 3.92 -23.92
N LYS A 34 -3.95 4.37 -24.87
CA LYS A 34 -3.51 5.29 -25.93
C LYS A 34 -3.28 6.70 -25.38
N GLU A 35 -4.17 7.18 -24.53
CA GLU A 35 -4.01 8.48 -23.86
C GLU A 35 -2.80 8.47 -22.90
N ALA A 36 -2.57 7.38 -22.17
CA ALA A 36 -1.39 7.20 -21.33
C ALA A 36 -0.07 7.05 -22.13
N ALA A 37 -0.12 6.56 -23.37
CA ALA A 37 1.05 6.42 -24.23
C ALA A 37 1.52 7.77 -24.82
N GLU A 38 0.60 8.72 -25.01
CA GLU A 38 0.84 10.04 -25.60
C GLU A 38 1.14 11.14 -24.56
N ALA A 39 0.87 10.89 -23.27
CA ALA A 39 1.20 11.82 -22.19
C ALA A 39 2.73 11.99 -22.04
N PRO A 40 3.25 13.23 -21.84
CA PRO A 40 4.67 13.47 -21.62
C PRO A 40 5.16 12.70 -20.38
N LYS A 41 6.00 11.69 -20.59
CA LYS A 41 6.45 10.77 -19.54
C LYS A 41 7.52 11.42 -18.67
N GLU A 42 7.33 11.34 -17.36
CA GLU A 42 8.40 11.51 -16.38
C GLU A 42 8.52 10.18 -15.61
N TRP A 43 9.73 9.62 -15.50
CA TRP A 43 9.97 8.36 -14.77
C TRP A 43 9.24 7.11 -15.29
N ASN A 44 8.90 7.04 -16.58
CA ASN A 44 8.17 5.91 -17.20
C ASN A 44 6.78 5.62 -16.61
N ILE A 45 6.24 6.53 -15.80
CA ILE A 45 4.83 6.59 -15.41
C ILE A 45 4.19 7.65 -16.31
N ALA A 46 3.00 7.38 -16.87
CA ALA A 46 2.24 8.42 -17.54
C ALA A 46 2.07 9.57 -16.55
N LYS A 47 2.45 10.81 -16.92
CA LYS A 47 2.27 11.98 -16.06
C LYS A 47 0.85 11.91 -15.51
N ILE A 48 0.69 11.88 -14.19
CA ILE A 48 -0.63 11.87 -13.51
C ILE A 48 -1.37 13.21 -13.75
N GLY A 49 -0.90 14.03 -14.71
CA GLY A 49 -1.34 15.39 -14.89
C GLY A 49 -1.21 16.17 -13.60
N ALA A 50 -0.09 16.06 -12.88
CA ALA A 50 0.07 16.72 -11.58
C ALA A 50 -0.25 18.23 -11.70
N ASP A 51 0.19 18.87 -12.77
CA ASP A 51 -0.18 20.25 -13.11
C ASP A 51 -1.71 20.49 -13.20
N LYS A 52 -2.49 19.54 -13.72
CA LYS A 52 -3.96 19.56 -13.64
C LYS A 52 -4.51 19.15 -12.27
N VAL A 53 -3.91 18.19 -11.57
CA VAL A 53 -4.31 17.81 -10.19
C VAL A 53 -4.14 18.99 -9.22
N TRP A 54 -3.09 19.80 -9.39
CA TRP A 54 -2.82 21.01 -8.61
C TRP A 54 -3.56 22.24 -9.15
N ALA A 55 -3.81 22.37 -10.47
CA ALA A 55 -4.55 23.49 -11.07
C ALA A 55 -6.09 23.34 -11.01
N ASP A 56 -6.62 22.12 -11.07
CA ASP A 56 -8.04 21.78 -10.95
C ASP A 56 -8.46 21.62 -9.47
N GLY A 57 -7.53 21.84 -8.53
CA GLY A 57 -7.85 21.91 -7.11
C GLY A 57 -8.24 20.56 -6.51
N ASN A 58 -7.53 19.47 -6.84
CA ASN A 58 -7.65 18.24 -6.06
C ASN A 58 -6.87 18.34 -4.73
N ILE A 59 -7.18 19.40 -3.97
CA ILE A 59 -6.77 19.65 -2.58
C ILE A 59 -7.73 18.97 -1.58
N GLY A 60 -8.51 17.97 -2.02
CA GLY A 60 -9.61 17.40 -1.25
C GLY A 60 -10.90 18.22 -1.32
N GLN A 61 -11.21 18.84 -2.47
CA GLN A 61 -12.45 19.63 -2.66
C GLN A 61 -13.69 18.80 -3.01
N GLY A 62 -13.59 17.48 -3.10
CA GLY A 62 -14.78 16.62 -3.09
C GLY A 62 -15.33 16.53 -1.67
N CYS A 63 -16.27 17.40 -1.27
CA CYS A 63 -17.15 17.11 -0.14
C CYS A 63 -17.97 15.85 -0.49
N GLY A 64 -17.38 14.66 -0.29
CA GLY A 64 -17.93 13.37 -0.70
C GLY A 64 -16.89 12.30 -1.06
N GLU A 65 -15.61 12.64 -1.26
CA GLU A 65 -14.57 11.65 -1.58
C GLU A 65 -13.82 11.20 -0.32
N THR A 66 -13.89 9.89 -0.02
CA THR A 66 -13.20 9.28 1.12
C THR A 66 -11.85 8.72 0.66
N PRO A 67 -10.73 9.04 1.34
CA PRO A 67 -9.44 8.45 1.01
C PRO A 67 -9.52 6.92 1.16
N ARG A 68 -9.03 6.19 0.16
CA ARG A 68 -9.05 4.71 0.18
C ARG A 68 -7.86 4.09 0.91
N VAL A 69 -6.76 4.82 1.01
CA VAL A 69 -5.52 4.39 1.68
C VAL A 69 -4.85 5.60 2.33
N VAL A 70 -4.28 5.43 3.53
CA VAL A 70 -3.59 6.50 4.26
C VAL A 70 -2.22 5.99 4.72
N HIS A 71 -1.17 6.73 4.35
CA HIS A 71 0.19 6.50 4.84
C HIS A 71 0.41 7.21 6.17
N ASN A 72 0.87 6.47 7.18
CA ASN A 72 1.12 7.00 8.52
C ASN A 72 2.57 6.74 8.93
N ALA A 73 3.40 7.78 8.78
CA ALA A 73 4.82 7.79 9.13
C ALA A 73 5.09 8.34 10.55
N TRP A 74 4.16 8.13 11.48
CA TRP A 74 4.28 8.49 12.90
C TRP A 74 4.03 7.26 13.79
N TYR A 75 4.40 7.32 15.07
CA TYR A 75 4.20 6.23 16.03
C TYR A 75 4.18 6.73 17.49
N SER A 76 3.73 5.85 18.39
CA SER A 76 3.79 5.97 19.85
C SER A 76 4.46 4.72 20.46
N PHE A 77 4.45 4.57 21.78
CA PHE A 77 4.89 3.34 22.44
C PHE A 77 3.98 2.16 22.09
N GLN A 78 4.52 0.94 22.15
CA GLN A 78 3.76 -0.28 21.91
C GLN A 78 2.57 -0.42 22.88
N GLY A 79 1.45 -0.91 22.39
CA GLY A 79 0.24 -1.18 23.15
C GLY A 79 -0.63 0.04 23.41
N ASP A 80 -0.32 1.19 22.82
CA ASP A 80 -1.09 2.41 22.98
C ASP A 80 -2.47 2.28 22.31
N LYS A 81 -3.50 2.16 23.16
CA LYS A 81 -4.88 1.99 22.73
C LYS A 81 -5.53 3.29 22.27
N PHE A 82 -4.87 4.44 22.40
CA PHE A 82 -5.39 5.75 22.00
C PHE A 82 -5.92 5.76 20.56
N PHE A 83 -5.22 5.09 19.64
CA PHE A 83 -5.54 5.07 18.21
C PHE A 83 -6.63 4.07 17.81
N GLN A 84 -7.05 3.18 18.71
CA GLN A 84 -7.84 2.01 18.34
C GLN A 84 -9.20 2.38 17.74
N ALA A 85 -9.85 3.41 18.29
CA ALA A 85 -11.14 3.89 17.78
C ALA A 85 -11.01 4.43 16.35
N GLN A 86 -9.95 5.17 16.04
CA GLN A 86 -9.71 5.75 14.72
C GLN A 86 -9.36 4.67 13.70
N ILE A 87 -8.51 3.72 14.06
CA ILE A 87 -8.15 2.58 13.19
C ILE A 87 -9.40 1.74 12.88
N ASN A 88 -10.25 1.48 13.88
CA ASN A 88 -11.49 0.74 13.67
C ASN A 88 -12.46 1.50 12.78
N ALA A 89 -12.59 2.82 12.95
CA ALA A 89 -13.43 3.66 12.11
C ALA A 89 -12.95 3.65 10.64
N TRP A 90 -11.63 3.72 10.42
CA TRP A 90 -11.05 3.59 9.07
C TRP A 90 -11.34 2.24 8.44
N ALA A 91 -11.16 1.15 9.18
CA ALA A 91 -11.48 -0.20 8.69
C ALA A 91 -12.97 -0.33 8.33
N GLN A 92 -13.88 0.19 9.16
CA GLN A 92 -15.33 0.19 8.88
C GLN A 92 -15.72 1.04 7.67
N ALA A 93 -14.95 2.10 7.38
CA ALA A 93 -15.13 2.95 6.22
C ALA A 93 -14.44 2.42 4.96
N GLY A 94 -13.80 1.25 4.99
CA GLY A 94 -13.05 0.69 3.86
C GLY A 94 -11.75 1.47 3.54
N ILE A 95 -11.21 2.18 4.53
CA ILE A 95 -9.98 2.97 4.43
C ILE A 95 -8.81 2.12 4.93
N VAL A 96 -7.80 1.91 4.08
CA VAL A 96 -6.62 1.13 4.44
C VAL A 96 -5.61 2.01 5.17
N GLY A 97 -5.57 1.88 6.50
CA GLY A 97 -4.54 2.51 7.32
C GLY A 97 -3.21 1.74 7.25
N VAL A 98 -2.23 2.30 6.55
CA VAL A 98 -0.87 1.73 6.46
C VAL A 98 0.06 2.46 7.41
N PHE A 99 0.72 1.70 8.27
CA PHE A 99 1.57 2.20 9.34
C PHE A 99 2.95 1.56 9.26
N GLN A 100 3.94 2.32 9.68
CA GLN A 100 5.28 1.78 9.88
C GLN A 100 5.34 0.83 11.08
N ALA A 101 6.22 -0.17 11.01
CA ALA A 101 6.40 -1.11 12.12
C ALA A 101 7.22 -0.53 13.29
N GLY A 102 8.07 0.46 13.04
CA GLY A 102 9.02 1.03 13.99
C GLY A 102 10.48 0.78 13.64
N ASP A 103 11.36 1.68 14.05
CA ASP A 103 12.79 1.70 13.69
C ASP A 103 13.73 1.40 14.88
N ALA A 104 13.17 0.91 15.99
CA ALA A 104 13.91 0.54 17.21
C ALA A 104 14.12 -0.99 17.33
N GLY A 105 14.05 -1.71 16.21
CA GLY A 105 14.34 -3.14 16.15
C GLY A 105 15.84 -3.47 16.26
N PRO A 106 16.21 -4.77 16.12
CA PRO A 106 15.39 -5.90 15.71
C PRO A 106 15.11 -6.83 16.89
N GLN A 107 14.91 -6.31 18.10
CA GLN A 107 14.48 -7.15 19.21
C GLN A 107 13.04 -7.62 18.99
N CYS A 108 12.68 -8.82 19.43
CA CYS A 108 11.29 -9.27 19.38
C CYS A 108 10.46 -8.38 20.33
N GLY A 109 9.22 -8.07 19.93
CA GLY A 109 8.35 -7.19 20.70
C GLY A 109 8.66 -5.70 20.54
N SER A 110 9.33 -5.29 19.45
CA SER A 110 9.70 -3.90 19.18
C SER A 110 8.74 -3.16 18.23
N VAL A 111 7.69 -3.83 17.73
CA VAL A 111 6.66 -3.15 16.92
C VAL A 111 5.95 -2.08 17.74
N VAL A 112 5.63 -0.96 17.12
CA VAL A 112 5.08 0.22 17.81
C VAL A 112 3.64 0.50 17.42
N SER A 113 2.89 1.13 18.33
CA SER A 113 1.55 1.61 18.00
C SER A 113 1.60 2.82 17.08
N PRO A 114 0.61 2.98 16.20
CA PRO A 114 -0.55 2.09 15.95
C PRO A 114 -0.27 0.89 15.03
N GLY A 115 0.95 0.72 14.51
CA GLY A 115 1.35 -0.40 13.65
C GLY A 115 1.29 -1.76 14.34
N ASP A 116 1.12 -1.82 15.65
CA ASP A 116 0.94 -3.05 16.41
C ASP A 116 -0.54 -3.49 16.58
N SER A 117 -1.49 -2.65 16.16
CA SER A 117 -2.93 -2.94 16.27
C SER A 117 -3.38 -4.03 15.28
N TYR A 118 -4.38 -4.81 15.67
CA TYR A 118 -4.94 -5.86 14.82
C TYR A 118 -5.48 -5.33 13.47
N ASN A 119 -6.10 -4.15 13.47
CA ASN A 119 -6.74 -3.56 12.27
C ASN A 119 -5.83 -2.63 11.46
N SER A 120 -4.56 -2.45 11.86
CA SER A 120 -3.58 -1.68 11.06
C SER A 120 -2.85 -2.56 10.05
N LEU A 121 -2.45 -2.00 8.90
CA LEU A 121 -1.49 -2.64 7.99
C LEU A 121 -0.08 -2.13 8.30
N SER A 122 0.68 -2.94 9.02
CA SER A 122 2.01 -2.65 9.53
C SER A 122 3.09 -3.15 8.61
N VAL A 123 4.05 -2.30 8.29
CA VAL A 123 5.09 -2.58 7.31
C VAL A 123 6.47 -2.48 7.95
N GLY A 124 7.19 -3.59 7.95
CA GLY A 124 8.60 -3.64 8.33
C GLY A 124 9.53 -3.38 7.13
N SER A 125 10.81 -3.19 7.41
CA SER A 125 11.80 -2.81 6.40
C SER A 125 12.73 -3.96 6.05
N ILE A 126 12.97 -4.13 4.75
CA ILE A 126 14.06 -4.95 4.19
C ILE A 126 15.06 -4.08 3.43
N SER A 127 16.27 -4.61 3.28
CA SER A 127 17.33 -4.02 2.47
C SER A 127 17.29 -4.53 1.03
N SER A 128 18.16 -3.96 0.18
CA SER A 128 18.32 -4.39 -1.22
C SER A 128 18.80 -5.83 -1.39
N THR A 129 19.28 -6.48 -0.32
CA THR A 129 19.65 -7.91 -0.34
C THR A 129 18.52 -8.83 0.15
N ASN A 130 17.29 -8.31 0.26
CA ASN A 130 16.12 -9.01 0.79
C ASN A 130 16.31 -9.54 2.22
N THR A 131 17.20 -8.88 2.97
CA THR A 131 17.42 -9.16 4.40
C THR A 131 16.66 -8.14 5.24
N LEU A 132 16.19 -8.56 6.41
CA LEU A 132 15.55 -7.64 7.36
C LEU A 132 16.52 -6.50 7.71
N SER A 133 16.05 -5.26 7.61
CA SER A 133 16.85 -4.10 7.98
C SER A 133 17.19 -4.17 9.47
N ALA A 134 18.43 -3.83 9.84
CA ALA A 134 18.91 -3.95 11.23
C ALA A 134 18.06 -3.13 12.24
N PHE A 135 17.44 -2.04 11.78
CA PHE A 135 16.55 -1.19 12.57
C PHE A 135 15.08 -1.65 12.57
N SER A 136 14.68 -2.54 11.66
CA SER A 136 13.26 -2.88 11.49
C SER A 136 12.73 -3.56 12.75
N ALA A 137 11.66 -2.99 13.31
CA ALA A 137 10.94 -3.62 14.40
C ALA A 137 10.42 -5.01 14.02
N LYS A 138 10.32 -5.87 15.04
CA LYS A 138 9.76 -7.23 14.96
C LYS A 138 8.72 -7.43 16.04
N GLY A 139 7.69 -8.18 15.71
CA GLY A 139 6.71 -8.62 16.66
C GLY A 139 7.26 -9.61 17.71
N PRO A 140 6.37 -10.19 18.52
CA PRO A 140 4.92 -10.00 18.44
C PRO A 140 4.50 -8.59 18.91
N ALA A 141 3.35 -8.13 18.45
CA ALA A 141 2.63 -7.06 19.13
C ALA A 141 2.07 -7.59 20.47
N PRO A 142 1.54 -6.72 21.35
CA PRO A 142 0.79 -7.16 22.52
C PRO A 142 -0.30 -8.18 22.15
N ASP A 143 -0.69 -9.01 23.10
CA ASP A 143 -1.69 -10.07 22.90
C ASP A 143 -1.30 -11.10 21.81
N ARG A 144 0.00 -11.20 21.50
CA ARG A 144 0.60 -12.12 20.53
C ARG A 144 0.10 -11.94 19.09
N VAL A 145 -0.37 -10.75 18.75
CA VAL A 145 -0.73 -10.42 17.37
C VAL A 145 0.54 -10.43 16.51
N ILE A 146 0.49 -11.14 15.38
CA ILE A 146 1.62 -11.22 14.44
C ILE A 146 1.74 -9.88 13.73
N LYS A 147 2.88 -9.21 13.95
CA LYS A 147 3.27 -7.95 13.30
C LYS A 147 4.79 -7.94 13.05
N PRO A 148 5.28 -7.17 12.06
CA PRO A 148 4.51 -6.48 11.02
C PRO A 148 3.77 -7.46 10.09
N ASP A 149 2.78 -6.97 9.34
CA ASP A 149 1.98 -7.80 8.42
C ASP A 149 2.78 -8.20 7.18
N LEU A 150 3.62 -7.28 6.68
CA LEU A 150 4.54 -7.54 5.58
C LEU A 150 5.81 -6.70 5.69
N LEU A 151 6.74 -6.96 4.78
CA LEU A 151 8.00 -6.22 4.65
C LEU A 151 8.08 -5.57 3.26
N ALA A 152 8.73 -4.41 3.19
CA ALA A 152 8.99 -3.71 1.94
C ALA A 152 10.36 -3.01 1.97
N PRO A 153 10.90 -2.58 0.81
CA PRO A 153 12.18 -1.86 0.76
C PRO A 153 12.16 -0.59 1.61
N GLY A 154 13.04 -0.54 2.60
CA GLY A 154 13.14 0.62 3.50
C GLY A 154 14.57 0.98 3.91
N SER A 155 15.59 0.27 3.43
CA SER A 155 17.00 0.67 3.62
C SER A 155 17.57 1.37 2.41
N ARG A 156 18.17 2.54 2.63
CA ARG A 156 18.88 3.33 1.62
C ARG A 156 18.06 3.55 0.36
N VAL A 157 16.79 3.88 0.54
CA VAL A 157 15.85 4.16 -0.55
C VAL A 157 16.08 5.60 -1.00
N ARG A 158 16.28 5.80 -2.30
CA ARG A 158 16.38 7.13 -2.89
C ARG A 158 15.00 7.79 -2.96
N SER A 159 14.87 8.98 -2.39
CA SER A 159 13.64 9.77 -2.35
C SER A 159 13.92 11.24 -2.66
N ALA A 160 12.88 11.98 -3.01
CA ALA A 160 12.94 13.45 -3.06
C ALA A 160 13.30 14.03 -1.69
N THR A 161 13.93 15.19 -1.69
CA THR A 161 14.33 15.94 -0.49
C THR A 161 13.90 17.39 -0.63
N ASN A 162 13.80 18.10 0.49
CA ASN A 162 13.42 19.50 0.53
C ASN A 162 14.62 20.47 0.35
N THR A 163 15.79 19.97 -0.04
CA THR A 163 16.99 20.80 -0.25
C THR A 163 17.05 21.46 -1.63
N GLY A 164 16.27 20.96 -2.60
CA GLY A 164 16.17 21.52 -3.95
C GLY A 164 15.24 20.71 -4.85
N ASP A 165 14.71 21.35 -5.90
CA ASP A 165 13.66 20.76 -6.77
C ASP A 165 14.11 19.51 -7.54
N ALA A 166 15.41 19.41 -7.84
CA ALA A 166 16.01 18.27 -8.54
C ALA A 166 16.82 17.36 -7.61
N ASP A 167 16.81 17.64 -6.30
CA ASP A 167 17.65 16.94 -5.34
C ASP A 167 17.01 15.64 -4.87
N TYR A 168 17.89 14.68 -4.57
CA TYR A 168 17.51 13.40 -3.98
C TYR A 168 18.36 13.10 -2.78
N MET A 169 17.77 12.42 -1.81
CA MET A 169 18.49 11.84 -0.68
C MET A 169 18.18 10.36 -0.53
N SER A 170 19.09 9.64 0.13
CA SER A 170 18.87 8.26 0.51
C SER A 170 18.33 8.22 1.94
N THR A 171 17.10 7.75 2.13
CA THR A 171 16.47 7.59 3.45
C THR A 171 16.50 6.13 3.90
N SER A 172 16.41 5.89 5.20
CA SER A 172 16.18 4.56 5.76
C SER A 172 15.15 4.64 6.87
N GLY A 173 14.17 3.74 6.87
CA GLY A 173 13.14 3.66 7.88
C GLY A 173 11.92 2.84 7.43
N THR A 174 11.19 2.30 8.40
CA THR A 174 9.95 1.56 8.16
C THR A 174 8.85 2.47 7.63
N ALA A 175 8.88 3.78 7.87
CA ALA A 175 8.06 4.76 7.15
C ALA A 175 8.24 4.69 5.63
N THR A 176 9.50 4.54 5.18
CA THR A 176 9.82 4.46 3.76
C THR A 176 9.39 3.12 3.15
N ALA A 177 9.49 2.04 3.93
CA ALA A 177 8.90 0.75 3.57
C ALA A 177 7.37 0.85 3.43
N ALA A 178 6.69 1.48 4.39
CA ALA A 178 5.24 1.70 4.34
C ALA A 178 4.80 2.52 3.11
N ALA A 179 5.60 3.51 2.68
CA ALA A 179 5.30 4.30 1.50
C ALA A 179 5.24 3.45 0.21
N HIS A 180 6.13 2.46 0.05
CA HIS A 180 6.08 1.53 -1.08
C HIS A 180 4.79 0.70 -1.09
N VAL A 181 4.34 0.26 0.08
CA VAL A 181 3.09 -0.52 0.22
C VAL A 181 1.88 0.35 -0.12
N VAL A 182 1.85 1.59 0.35
CA VAL A 182 0.79 2.55 0.00
C VAL A 182 0.75 2.80 -1.52
N GLY A 183 1.91 3.01 -2.16
CA GLY A 183 1.97 3.15 -3.61
C GLY A 183 1.47 1.91 -4.35
N THR A 184 1.80 0.71 -3.85
CA THR A 184 1.29 -0.55 -4.42
C THR A 184 -0.23 -0.65 -4.30
N ILE A 185 -0.79 -0.34 -3.13
CA ILE A 185 -2.24 -0.32 -2.91
C ILE A 185 -2.92 0.70 -3.83
N ALA A 186 -2.33 1.89 -4.00
CA ALA A 186 -2.85 2.91 -4.91
C ALA A 186 -2.87 2.42 -6.36
N LEU A 187 -1.82 1.75 -6.83
CA LEU A 187 -1.78 1.14 -8.16
C LEU A 187 -2.84 0.03 -8.33
N MET A 188 -3.03 -0.80 -7.30
CA MET A 188 -4.08 -1.83 -7.31
C MET A 188 -5.47 -1.19 -7.43
N LEU A 189 -5.76 -0.16 -6.63
CA LEU A 189 -7.03 0.57 -6.65
C LEU A 189 -7.25 1.31 -7.98
N ALA A 190 -6.20 1.87 -8.58
CA ALA A 190 -6.28 2.48 -9.90
C ALA A 190 -6.65 1.44 -10.98
N ALA A 191 -6.06 0.24 -10.91
CA ALA A 191 -6.36 -0.85 -11.84
C ALA A 191 -7.74 -1.48 -11.62
N ASN A 192 -8.23 -1.49 -10.39
CA ASN A 192 -9.58 -1.96 -10.05
C ASN A 192 -10.16 -1.13 -8.89
N PRO A 193 -10.92 -0.07 -9.18
CA PRO A 193 -11.52 0.79 -8.15
C PRO A 193 -12.51 0.08 -7.22
N ALA A 194 -13.06 -1.06 -7.65
CA ALA A 194 -13.97 -1.90 -6.87
C ALA A 194 -13.25 -2.88 -5.93
N LEU A 195 -11.91 -2.90 -5.90
CA LEU A 195 -11.16 -3.64 -4.88
C LEU A 195 -11.56 -3.14 -3.50
N ASP A 196 -11.82 -4.09 -2.60
CA ASP A 196 -12.10 -3.83 -1.20
C ASP A 196 -11.02 -4.44 -0.31
N PHE A 197 -10.78 -3.82 0.83
CA PHE A 197 -9.88 -4.32 1.86
C PHE A 197 -10.66 -5.18 2.85
N ALA A 198 -11.02 -6.39 2.41
CA ALA A 198 -11.58 -7.40 3.30
C ALA A 198 -10.45 -8.07 4.10
N ARG A 199 -10.48 -7.94 5.43
CA ARG A 199 -9.64 -8.72 6.35
C ARG A 199 -10.41 -9.87 6.97
#